data_AF-A0A9Q1BW87-F1
#
_entry.id   AF-A0A9Q1BW87-F1
#
_cell.length_a   1.000
_cell.length_b   1.000
_cell.length_c   1.000
_cell.angle_alpha   90.00
_cell.angle_beta   90.00
_cell.angle_gamma   90.00
#
_symmetry.space_group_name_H-M   'P 1'
#
loop_
_entity.id
_entity.type
_entity.pdbx_description
1 polymer ?
#
loop_
_entity_poly.entity_id
_entity_poly.type
_entity_poly.pdbx_seq_one_letter_code
_entity_poly.pdbx_strand_id
1 'polypeptide(L)'
;MVRFAFLQLNVMKTREIIMDFRKNKANEHTPVAIHGSVVKQVPEYKYLGTRITSNLDWTAQKIIGLELPTIESLYNERIFSKVQNIMKDTTHPLNRHYNFNKSGLRLCIPRSNRARCKQSFVPDSIHLFNSKVSR
;
A
#
# COMPACT_ATOMS: atom_id res chain seq x y z
N MET A 1 -20.72 -23.96 32.72
CA MET A 1 -19.72 -22.91 33.03
C MET A 1 -18.41 -23.64 33.29
N VAL A 2 -17.42 -23.54 32.40
CA VAL A 2 -16.11 -24.20 32.61
C VAL A 2 -15.02 -23.16 32.43
N ARG A 3 -14.22 -23.00 33.49
CA ARG A 3 -13.12 -22.04 33.63
C ARG A 3 -11.84 -22.63 33.05
N PHE A 4 -11.28 -21.99 32.04
CA PHE A 4 -9.85 -22.07 31.73
C PHE A 4 -9.30 -20.65 31.89
N ALA A 5 -8.45 -20.45 32.90
CA ALA A 5 -7.98 -19.14 33.38
C ALA A 5 -9.13 -18.19 33.82
N PHE A 6 -8.81 -17.15 34.59
CA PHE A 6 -9.78 -16.25 35.23
C PHE A 6 -10.58 -15.34 34.26
N LEU A 7 -10.70 -15.72 32.99
CA LEU A 7 -11.36 -14.94 31.96
C LEU A 7 -12.45 -15.77 31.27
N GLN A 8 -13.71 -15.43 31.53
CA GLN A 8 -14.86 -16.00 30.84
C GLN A 8 -15.20 -15.13 29.62
N LEU A 9 -15.12 -15.71 28.41
CA LEU A 9 -15.51 -15.01 27.19
C LEU A 9 -17.03 -15.03 27.01
N ASN A 10 -17.61 -13.88 26.70
CA ASN A 10 -19.02 -13.75 26.38
C ASN A 10 -19.24 -13.72 24.86
N VAL A 11 -19.54 -14.87 24.28
CA VAL A 11 -19.75 -15.04 22.83
C VAL A 11 -20.83 -14.09 22.29
N MET A 12 -21.86 -13.77 23.08
CA MET A 12 -22.93 -12.85 22.67
C MET A 12 -22.44 -11.41 22.47
N LYS A 13 -21.37 -11.01 23.17
CA LYS A 13 -20.73 -9.69 23.02
C LYS A 13 -19.58 -9.71 22.02
N THR A 14 -19.04 -10.87 21.69
CA THR A 14 -17.98 -11.01 20.70
C THR A 14 -18.53 -10.74 19.29
N ARG A 15 -17.75 -10.01 18.50
CA ARG A 15 -18.00 -9.74 17.09
C ARG A 15 -16.75 -10.12 16.30
N GLU A 16 -16.95 -10.72 15.14
CA GLU A 16 -15.89 -11.06 14.20
C GLU A 16 -15.89 -10.04 13.05
N ILE A 17 -14.72 -9.50 12.70
CA ILE A 17 -14.53 -8.70 11.48
C ILE A 17 -13.53 -9.46 10.62
N ILE A 18 -13.87 -9.69 9.36
CA ILE A 18 -13.00 -10.39 8.41
C ILE A 18 -12.48 -9.39 7.38
N MET A 19 -11.15 -9.33 7.27
CA MET A 19 -10.46 -8.50 6.28
C MET A 19 -9.88 -9.43 5.20
N ASP A 20 -10.50 -9.46 4.02
CA ASP A 20 -10.10 -10.34 2.92
C ASP A 20 -9.31 -9.60 1.83
N PHE A 21 -8.01 -9.93 1.73
CA PHE A 21 -7.07 -9.36 0.76
C PHE A 21 -6.93 -10.18 -0.53
N ARG A 22 -7.68 -11.27 -0.68
CA ARG A 22 -7.64 -12.09 -1.91
C ARG A 22 -8.16 -11.28 -3.10
N LYS A 23 -7.49 -11.42 -4.26
CA LYS A 23 -7.92 -10.79 -5.52
C LYS A 23 -9.28 -11.28 -6.00
N ASN A 24 -9.52 -12.59 -5.84
CA ASN A 24 -10.80 -13.24 -6.08
C ASN A 24 -11.44 -13.51 -4.73
N LYS A 25 -12.40 -12.67 -4.33
CA LYS A 25 -13.12 -12.83 -3.06
C LYS A 25 -14.16 -13.93 -3.23
N ALA A 26 -14.06 -14.98 -2.43
CA ALA A 26 -15.16 -15.91 -2.25
C ALA A 26 -16.23 -15.23 -1.39
N ASN A 27 -17.51 -15.37 -1.73
CA ASN A 27 -18.60 -14.65 -1.05
C ASN A 27 -18.86 -15.12 0.39
N GLU A 28 -18.29 -16.24 0.82
CA GLU A 28 -18.57 -16.83 2.13
C GLU A 28 -17.29 -17.17 2.90
N HIS A 29 -17.19 -16.63 4.11
CA HIS A 29 -16.20 -17.03 5.09
C HIS A 29 -16.82 -17.99 6.09
N THR A 30 -16.11 -19.07 6.41
CA THR A 30 -16.58 -20.03 7.42
C THR A 30 -16.78 -19.34 8.78
N PRO A 31 -17.97 -19.44 9.38
CA PRO A 31 -18.24 -18.78 10.66
C PRO A 31 -17.38 -19.34 11.80
N VAL A 32 -16.79 -18.46 12.62
CA VAL A 32 -16.07 -18.88 13.82
C VAL A 32 -17.05 -19.26 14.92
N ALA A 33 -16.89 -20.46 15.48
CA ALA A 33 -17.65 -20.92 16.64
C ALA A 33 -16.76 -20.93 17.89
N ILE A 34 -17.23 -20.29 18.96
CA ILE A 34 -16.59 -20.33 20.28
C ILE A 34 -17.54 -21.03 21.24
N HIS A 35 -17.08 -22.11 21.87
CA HIS A 35 -17.91 -22.97 22.74
C HIS A 35 -19.21 -23.46 22.05
N GLY A 36 -19.12 -23.81 20.77
CA GLY A 36 -20.27 -24.27 19.98
C GLY A 36 -21.26 -23.18 19.58
N SER A 37 -21.05 -21.94 20.00
CA SER A 37 -21.86 -20.78 19.62
C SER A 37 -21.16 -20.00 18.50
N VAL A 38 -21.88 -19.75 17.41
CA VAL A 38 -21.35 -18.97 16.27
C VAL A 38 -21.18 -17.51 16.68
N VAL A 39 -20.01 -16.95 16.39
CA VAL A 39 -19.71 -15.53 16.58
C VAL A 39 -20.34 -14.72 15.45
N LYS A 40 -20.99 -13.61 15.78
CA LYS A 40 -21.59 -12.73 14.78
C LYS A 40 -20.50 -12.00 13.99
N GLN A 41 -20.47 -12.22 12.68
CA GLN A 41 -19.67 -11.44 11.74
C GLN A 41 -20.28 -10.05 11.51
N VAL A 42 -19.45 -9.02 11.45
CA VAL A 42 -19.85 -7.64 11.21
C VAL A 42 -18.92 -6.97 10.19
N PRO A 43 -19.46 -6.13 9.30
CA PRO A 43 -18.65 -5.37 8.33
C PRO A 43 -17.97 -4.16 8.97
N GLU A 44 -18.41 -3.73 10.16
CA GLU A 44 -17.88 -2.59 10.87
C GLU A 44 -17.98 -2.79 12.38
N TYR A 45 -16.98 -2.33 13.13
CA TYR A 45 -16.99 -2.31 14.58
C TYR A 45 -16.30 -1.06 15.13
N LYS A 46 -16.85 -0.49 16.20
CA LYS A 46 -16.22 0.63 16.91
C LYS A 46 -15.42 0.08 18.09
N TYR A 47 -14.11 0.30 18.07
CA TYR A 47 -13.20 -0.06 19.14
C TYR A 47 -12.47 1.18 19.66
N LEU A 48 -12.62 1.49 20.95
CA LEU A 48 -11.94 2.61 21.62
C LEU A 48 -12.09 3.97 20.90
N GLY A 49 -13.24 4.23 20.27
CA GLY A 49 -13.48 5.46 19.52
C GLY A 49 -13.21 5.37 18.01
N THR A 50 -12.45 4.37 17.57
CA THR A 50 -12.10 4.14 16.16
C THR A 50 -13.10 3.19 15.50
N ARG A 51 -13.61 3.57 14.32
CA ARG A 51 -14.40 2.68 13.46
C ARG A 51 -13.46 1.85 12.59
N ILE A 52 -13.56 0.53 12.70
CA ILE A 52 -12.80 -0.45 11.91
C ILE A 52 -13.78 -1.11 10.95
N THR A 53 -13.54 -1.01 9.65
CA THR A 53 -14.35 -1.64 8.61
C THR A 53 -13.64 -2.85 8.01
N SER A 54 -14.41 -3.83 7.54
CA SER A 54 -13.89 -5.06 6.90
C SER A 54 -13.15 -4.79 5.60
N ASN A 55 -13.48 -3.69 4.92
CA ASN A 55 -12.83 -3.26 3.69
C ASN A 55 -11.61 -2.35 3.91
N LEU A 56 -11.29 -2.02 5.16
CA LEU A 56 -10.18 -1.11 5.51
C LEU A 56 -10.27 0.26 4.81
N ASP A 57 -11.49 0.71 4.51
CA ASP A 57 -11.73 2.10 4.13
C ASP A 57 -11.49 2.99 5.36
N TRP A 58 -10.22 3.28 5.63
CA TRP A 58 -9.86 4.18 6.71
C TRP A 58 -10.43 5.55 6.40
N THR A 59 -11.33 5.99 7.26
CA THR A 59 -11.95 7.32 7.21
C THR A 59 -10.94 8.45 7.45
N ALA A 60 -9.63 8.23 7.31
CA ALA A 60 -8.61 9.25 7.52
C ALA A 60 -8.91 10.50 6.69
N GLN A 61 -9.22 10.35 5.39
CA GLN A 61 -9.70 11.44 4.53
C GLN A 61 -10.93 12.16 5.10
N LYS A 62 -11.92 11.40 5.57
CA LYS A 62 -13.16 11.94 6.16
C LYS A 62 -12.92 12.63 7.52
N ILE A 63 -11.98 12.14 8.31
CA ILE A 63 -11.61 12.70 9.63
C ILE A 63 -10.82 14.00 9.45
N ILE A 64 -9.86 14.02 8.52
CA ILE A 64 -9.04 15.20 8.25
C ILE A 64 -9.77 16.21 7.36
N GLY A 65 -10.86 15.81 6.69
CA GLY A 65 -11.63 16.65 5.77
C GLY A 65 -10.89 16.99 4.48
N LEU A 66 -9.86 16.23 4.12
CA LEU A 66 -9.01 16.45 2.96
C LEU A 66 -8.85 15.15 2.16
N GLU A 67 -8.73 15.28 0.85
CA GLU A 67 -8.32 14.16 0.01
C GLU A 67 -6.87 13.78 0.32
N LEU A 68 -6.67 12.54 0.74
CA LEU A 68 -5.33 11.98 0.93
C LEU A 68 -4.73 11.69 -0.45
N PRO A 69 -3.44 11.98 -0.65
CA PRO A 69 -2.76 11.66 -1.89
C PRO A 69 -2.83 10.15 -2.15
N THR A 70 -3.04 9.77 -3.41
CA THR A 70 -3.04 8.37 -3.80
C THR A 70 -1.66 7.77 -3.59
N ILE A 71 -1.59 6.45 -3.43
CA ILE A 71 -0.29 5.74 -3.36
C ILE A 71 0.54 6.02 -4.62
N GLU A 72 -0.11 6.18 -5.77
CA GLU A 72 0.54 6.53 -7.03
C GLU A 72 1.15 7.93 -6.99
N SER A 73 0.43 8.95 -6.52
CA SER A 73 0.97 10.31 -6.47
C SER A 73 2.16 10.40 -5.50
N LEU A 74 2.04 9.77 -4.34
CA LEU A 74 3.13 9.66 -3.35
C LEU A 74 4.35 8.95 -3.92
N TYR A 75 4.15 7.82 -4.61
CA TYR A 75 5.23 7.11 -5.29
C TYR A 75 5.91 8.01 -6.32
N ASN A 76 5.13 8.66 -7.18
CA ASN A 76 5.64 9.49 -8.27
C ASN A 76 6.43 10.72 -7.78
N GLU A 77 6.00 11.33 -6.68
CA GLU A 77 6.72 12.43 -6.04
C GLU A 77 8.04 11.93 -5.43
N ARG A 78 7.98 10.86 -4.62
CA ARG A 78 9.15 10.31 -3.93
C ARG A 78 10.21 9.80 -4.88
N ILE A 79 9.82 9.11 -5.97
CA ILE A 79 10.77 8.65 -6.98
C ILE A 79 11.46 9.83 -7.66
N PHE A 80 10.73 10.89 -8.01
CA PHE A 80 11.32 12.06 -8.62
C PHE A 80 12.38 12.71 -7.71
N SER A 81 12.04 12.95 -6.44
CA SER A 81 13.00 13.48 -5.46
C SER A 81 14.19 12.54 -5.25
N LYS A 82 13.95 11.23 -5.20
CA LYS A 82 15.02 10.23 -5.03
C LYS A 82 15.98 10.23 -6.22
N VAL A 83 15.48 10.30 -7.45
CA VAL A 83 16.29 10.39 -8.67
C VAL A 83 17.13 11.67 -8.64
N GLN A 84 16.54 12.82 -8.31
CA GLN A 84 17.27 14.08 -8.20
C GLN A 84 18.39 14.00 -7.15
N ASN A 85 18.16 13.37 -6.01
CA ASN A 85 19.18 13.17 -4.99
C ASN A 85 20.30 12.24 -5.45
N ILE A 86 19.97 11.13 -6.14
CA ILE A 86 20.97 10.23 -6.74
C ILE A 86 21.81 10.97 -7.78
N MET A 87 21.21 11.81 -8.60
CA MET A 87 21.91 12.57 -9.65
C MET A 87 22.85 13.63 -9.06
N LYS A 88 22.46 14.26 -7.95
CA LYS A 88 23.29 15.24 -7.23
C LYS A 88 24.49 14.60 -6.52
N ASP A 89 24.33 13.38 -6.02
CA ASP A 89 25.38 12.64 -5.32
C ASP A 89 26.22 11.80 -6.28
N THR A 90 27.41 12.28 -6.63
CA THR A 90 28.35 11.60 -7.52
C THR A 90 28.95 10.33 -6.91
N THR A 91 28.91 10.17 -5.59
CA THR A 91 29.41 8.96 -4.88
C THR A 91 28.38 7.83 -4.85
N HIS A 92 27.13 8.13 -5.20
CA HIS A 92 26.05 7.16 -5.14
C HIS A 92 26.27 6.03 -6.18
N PRO A 93 26.12 4.75 -5.80
CA PRO A 93 26.39 3.61 -6.70
C PRO A 93 25.52 3.58 -7.95
N LEU A 94 24.33 4.19 -7.89
CA LEU A 94 23.42 4.32 -9.02
C LEU A 94 23.62 5.59 -9.87
N ASN A 95 24.43 6.57 -9.44
CA ASN A 95 24.60 7.85 -10.15
C ASN A 95 24.96 7.66 -11.62
N ARG A 96 25.92 6.77 -11.90
CA ARG A 96 26.38 6.39 -13.25
C ARG A 96 25.30 5.89 -14.20
N HIS A 97 24.13 5.50 -13.69
CA HIS A 97 23.02 5.02 -14.51
C HIS A 97 22.06 6.14 -14.96
N TYR A 98 22.19 7.35 -14.41
CA TYR A 98 21.35 8.50 -14.73
C TYR A 98 22.12 9.54 -15.56
N ASN A 99 22.30 9.24 -16.84
CA ASN A 99 22.97 10.13 -17.79
C ASN A 99 21.96 10.91 -18.63
N PHE A 100 22.23 12.17 -18.92
CA PHE A 100 21.38 12.96 -19.81
C PHE A 100 21.61 12.63 -21.29
N ASN A 101 20.55 12.77 -22.09
CA ASN A 101 20.65 12.83 -23.55
C ASN A 101 21.39 14.12 -23.98
N LYS A 102 21.78 14.20 -25.25
CA LYS A 102 22.43 15.40 -25.82
C LYS A 102 21.66 16.72 -25.58
N SER A 103 20.35 16.65 -25.41
CA SER A 103 19.51 17.81 -25.11
C SER A 103 19.65 18.34 -23.68
N GLY A 104 20.26 17.59 -22.75
CA GLY A 104 20.39 17.97 -21.34
C GLY A 104 19.09 17.91 -20.53
N LEU A 105 17.95 17.59 -21.15
CA LEU A 105 16.64 17.62 -20.50
C LEU A 105 16.19 16.24 -20.03
N ARG A 106 16.27 15.24 -20.92
CA ARG A 106 15.79 13.88 -20.65
C ARG A 106 16.95 12.97 -20.31
N LEU A 107 16.72 12.01 -19.42
CA LEU A 107 17.65 10.95 -19.07
C LEU A 107 17.63 9.82 -20.12
N CYS A 108 18.79 9.20 -20.30
CA CYS A 108 19.02 8.07 -21.20
C CYS A 108 18.39 6.80 -20.64
N ILE A 109 17.46 6.18 -21.38
CA ILE A 109 16.82 4.94 -20.94
C ILE A 109 17.75 3.74 -21.25
N PRO A 110 18.09 2.89 -20.25
CA PRO A 110 18.81 1.65 -20.49
C PRO A 110 18.01 0.72 -21.41
N ARG A 111 18.61 0.27 -22.50
CA ARG A 111 17.96 -0.68 -23.43
C ARG A 111 18.03 -2.09 -22.86
N SER A 112 16.88 -2.72 -22.70
CA SER A 112 16.77 -4.13 -22.33
C SER A 112 15.48 -4.72 -22.87
N ASN A 113 15.53 -5.97 -23.34
CA ASN A 113 14.36 -6.69 -23.82
C ASN A 113 13.67 -7.51 -22.71
N ARG A 114 14.31 -7.64 -21.53
CA ARG A 114 13.74 -8.43 -20.42
C ARG A 114 12.75 -7.58 -19.62
N ALA A 115 11.51 -8.07 -19.48
CA ALA A 115 10.46 -7.43 -18.68
C ALA A 115 10.94 -7.09 -17.26
N ARG A 116 11.64 -8.02 -16.61
CA ARG A 116 12.24 -7.83 -15.27
C ARG A 116 13.11 -6.57 -15.18
N CYS A 117 13.91 -6.30 -16.20
CA CYS A 117 14.79 -5.13 -16.22
C CYS A 117 13.98 -3.85 -16.44
N LYS A 118 13.02 -3.87 -17.38
CA LYS A 118 12.11 -2.73 -17.62
C LYS A 118 11.30 -2.34 -16.37
N GLN A 119 10.95 -3.32 -15.54
CA GLN A 119 10.21 -3.14 -14.29
C GLN A 119 11.12 -2.91 -13.07
N SER A 120 12.43 -2.81 -13.26
CA SER A 120 13.35 -2.48 -12.16
C SER A 120 13.40 -0.97 -11.93
N PHE A 121 13.89 -0.57 -10.76
CA PHE A 121 13.92 0.82 -10.32
C PHE A 121 14.54 1.80 -11.33
N VAL A 122 15.69 1.47 -11.93
CA VAL A 122 16.43 2.44 -12.77
C VAL A 122 15.66 2.77 -14.06
N PRO A 123 15.25 1.81 -14.92
CA PRO A 123 14.49 2.14 -16.12
C PRO A 123 13.13 2.78 -15.80
N ASP A 124 12.40 2.27 -14.80
CA ASP A 124 11.09 2.78 -14.40
C ASP A 124 11.16 4.24 -13.94
N SER A 125 12.11 4.55 -13.04
CA SER A 125 12.31 5.92 -12.55
C SER A 125 12.77 6.89 -13.62
N ILE A 126 13.56 6.44 -14.61
CA ILE A 126 13.95 7.26 -15.78
C ILE A 126 12.74 7.56 -16.66
N HIS A 127 11.85 6.59 -16.89
CA HIS A 127 10.60 6.81 -17.62
C HIS A 127 9.73 7.85 -16.92
N LEU A 128 9.56 7.72 -15.60
CA LEU A 128 8.80 8.67 -14.79
C LEU A 128 9.43 10.07 -14.75
N PHE A 129 10.76 10.17 -14.64
CA PHE A 129 11.46 11.44 -14.71
C PHE A 129 11.25 12.12 -16.07
N ASN A 130 11.41 11.34 -17.16
CA ASN A 130 11.24 11.85 -18.51
C ASN A 130 9.80 12.26 -18.83
N SER A 131 8.79 11.60 -18.25
CA SER A 131 7.40 12.02 -18.43
C SER A 131 7.12 13.36 -17.73
N LYS A 132 7.77 13.65 -16.59
CA LYS A 132 7.64 14.94 -15.89
C LYS A 132 8.40 16.09 -16.55
N VAL A 133 9.52 15.80 -17.23
CA VAL A 133 10.38 16.82 -17.86
C VAL A 133 10.12 16.97 -19.37
N SER A 134 9.36 16.04 -19.96
CA SER A 134 8.82 16.23 -21.31
C SER A 134 7.77 17.34 -21.27
N ARG A 135 7.88 18.30 -22.20
CA ARG A 135 6.75 19.13 -22.62
C ARG A 135 5.56 18.27 -23.02
#